data_AF-A0A7W1FXB3-F1
#
_entry.id   AF-A0A7W1FXB3-F1
#
_cell.length_a   1.000
_cell.length_b   1.000
_cell.length_c   1.000
_cell.angle_alpha   90.00
_cell.angle_beta   90.00
_cell.angle_gamma   90.00
#
_symmetry.space_group_name_H-M   'P 1'
#
loop_
_entity.id
_entity.type
_entity.pdbx_description
1 polymer ?
#
loop_
_entity_poly.entity_id
_entity_poly.type
_entity_poly.pdbx_seq_one_letter_code
_entity_poly.pdbx_strand_id
1 'polypeptide(L)'
;MNGAYISVIDSYVSDCKEDGADSQALAAYSTTGPIKIVNNYLEGAGENVIFGGSDPSIHNAVASDIEIRCNYFFKPLAWMSQLWDIKNLLEFKNAQRVLVEGNHFENCWPNAQSGFALLLTPRNQNNTAPWSVVQDICIRFNIFDNVAQGINMSGYDAPNVSQRTSRILIQNNVLHVTNLGTGGDG
;
A
#
# COMPACT_ATOMS: atom_id res chain seq x y z
N MET A 1 -6.49 8.55 -7.79
CA MET A 1 -5.33 9.40 -8.15
C MET A 1 -4.83 9.01 -9.54
N ASN A 2 -5.49 9.49 -10.60
CA ASN A 2 -5.06 9.29 -11.99
C ASN A 2 -4.78 10.66 -12.61
N GLY A 3 -3.53 10.90 -13.00
CA GLY A 3 -3.05 12.23 -13.40
C GLY A 3 -1.53 12.27 -13.52
N ALA A 4 -1.00 13.33 -14.14
CA ALA A 4 0.43 13.47 -14.40
C ALA A 4 1.24 13.99 -13.19
N TYR A 5 0.65 14.86 -12.37
CA TYR A 5 1.29 15.43 -11.16
C TYR A 5 0.26 15.45 -10.05
N ILE A 6 0.52 14.76 -8.95
CA ILE A 6 -0.47 14.59 -7.89
C ILE A 6 0.17 14.85 -6.53
N SER A 7 -0.51 15.64 -5.71
CA SER A 7 -0.14 15.87 -4.33
C SER A 7 -1.35 15.77 -3.41
N VAL A 8 -1.22 15.02 -2.31
CA VAL A 8 -2.15 15.01 -1.18
C VAL A 8 -1.31 15.39 0.04
N ILE A 9 -1.58 16.57 0.60
CA ILE A 9 -0.74 17.19 1.63
C ILE A 9 -1.64 17.83 2.69
N ASP A 10 -1.24 17.73 3.95
CA ASP A 10 -1.93 18.36 5.09
C ASP A 10 -3.43 18.01 5.15
N SER A 11 -3.77 16.79 4.72
CA SER A 11 -5.15 16.36 4.53
C SER A 11 -5.60 15.31 5.54
N TYR A 12 -6.91 15.26 5.76
CA TYR A 12 -7.57 14.26 6.60
C TYR A 12 -8.58 13.50 5.73
N VAL A 13 -8.27 12.24 5.42
CA VAL A 13 -9.12 11.35 4.62
C VAL A 13 -9.52 10.19 5.50
N SER A 14 -10.81 10.09 5.82
CA SER A 14 -11.33 9.13 6.79
C SER A 14 -12.59 8.45 6.29
N ASP A 15 -12.94 7.34 6.94
CA ASP A 15 -14.18 6.61 6.71
C ASP A 15 -14.37 6.00 5.31
N CYS A 16 -13.27 5.78 4.57
CA CYS A 16 -13.30 5.07 3.29
C CYS A 16 -13.44 3.57 3.53
N LYS A 17 -14.68 3.06 3.52
CA LYS A 17 -15.01 1.66 3.82
C LYS A 17 -16.21 1.17 3.02
N GLU A 18 -16.18 -0.10 2.63
CA GLU A 18 -17.23 -0.74 1.86
C GLU A 18 -17.35 -2.23 2.26
N ASP A 19 -18.57 -2.77 2.18
CA ASP A 19 -18.88 -4.19 2.41
C ASP A 19 -18.91 -4.91 1.06
N GLY A 20 -18.10 -5.96 0.91
CA GLY A 20 -18.01 -6.77 -0.31
C GLY A 20 -17.21 -6.17 -1.46
N ALA A 21 -16.48 -5.06 -1.23
CA ALA A 21 -15.57 -4.47 -2.21
C ALA A 21 -14.38 -3.74 -1.57
N ASP A 22 -13.33 -3.59 -2.37
CA ASP A 22 -12.14 -2.85 -1.96
C ASP A 22 -12.44 -1.36 -1.87
N SER A 23 -12.04 -0.75 -0.77
CA SER A 23 -12.19 0.69 -0.51
C SER A 23 -10.86 1.27 -0.05
N GLN A 24 -10.46 2.38 -0.68
CA GLN A 24 -9.16 3.01 -0.41
C GLN A 24 -9.29 4.48 -0.05
N ALA A 25 -8.41 4.95 0.85
CA ALA A 25 -8.25 6.39 1.07
C ALA A 25 -7.67 7.03 -0.20
N LEU A 26 -6.60 6.43 -0.75
CA LEU A 26 -5.95 6.86 -1.98
C LEU A 26 -5.58 5.65 -2.85
N ALA A 27 -5.96 5.67 -4.12
CA ALA A 27 -5.54 4.65 -5.08
C ALA A 27 -4.98 5.29 -6.35
N ALA A 28 -3.86 4.77 -6.87
CA ALA A 28 -3.23 5.22 -8.11
C ALA A 28 -3.09 4.05 -9.09
N TYR A 29 -3.84 4.10 -10.19
CA TYR A 29 -3.85 3.03 -11.21
C TYR A 29 -3.16 3.47 -12.49
N SER A 30 -3.42 4.70 -12.93
CA SER A 30 -2.97 5.24 -14.22
C SER A 30 -2.28 6.58 -14.01
N THR A 31 -1.01 6.52 -13.65
CA THR A 31 -0.16 7.69 -13.44
C THR A 31 1.29 7.32 -13.68
N THR A 32 2.06 8.27 -14.21
CA THR A 32 3.51 8.16 -14.36
C THR A 32 4.25 8.86 -13.22
N GLY A 33 3.53 9.59 -12.36
CA GLY A 33 4.09 10.52 -11.38
C GLY A 33 4.74 11.77 -11.98
N PRO A 34 5.30 12.66 -11.13
CA PRO A 34 5.58 12.46 -9.70
C PRO A 34 4.36 12.53 -8.77
N ILE A 35 4.49 11.93 -7.59
CA ILE A 35 3.41 11.82 -6.59
C ILE A 35 3.93 12.19 -5.20
N LYS A 36 3.20 13.05 -4.50
CA LYS A 36 3.52 13.46 -3.12
C LYS A 36 2.35 13.17 -2.18
N ILE A 37 2.59 12.38 -1.14
CA ILE A 37 1.64 12.05 -0.08
C ILE A 37 2.34 12.39 1.23
N VAL A 38 2.11 13.59 1.76
CA VAL A 38 2.87 14.09 2.92
C VAL A 38 1.98 14.71 4.00
N ASN A 39 2.25 14.37 5.26
CA ASN A 39 1.57 14.95 6.42
C ASN A 39 0.04 14.79 6.40
N ASN A 40 -0.43 13.59 6.04
CA ASN A 40 -1.86 13.28 6.01
C ASN A 40 -2.27 12.31 7.12
N TYR A 41 -3.55 12.34 7.46
CA TYR A 41 -4.24 11.25 8.13
C TYR A 41 -5.07 10.48 7.09
N LEU A 42 -4.88 9.17 7.00
CA LEU A 42 -5.46 8.33 5.95
C LEU A 42 -6.12 7.10 6.58
N GLU A 43 -7.39 6.85 6.27
CA GLU A 43 -8.12 5.61 6.59
C GLU A 43 -8.73 5.00 5.33
N GLY A 44 -8.47 3.72 5.09
CA GLY A 44 -9.15 2.91 4.09
C GLY A 44 -9.37 1.50 4.62
N ALA A 45 -10.55 0.92 4.47
CA ALA A 45 -10.83 -0.43 4.94
C ALA A 45 -10.02 -1.46 4.15
N GLY A 46 -10.06 -1.40 2.83
CA GLY A 46 -9.16 -2.15 1.96
C GLY A 46 -7.71 -1.68 2.15
N GLU A 47 -7.19 -0.89 1.24
CA GLU A 47 -5.86 -0.28 1.38
C GLU A 47 -5.98 1.18 1.79
N ASN A 48 -5.21 1.67 2.76
CA ASN A 48 -5.20 3.13 2.96
C ASN A 48 -4.57 3.79 1.72
N VAL A 49 -3.47 3.23 1.21
CA VAL A 49 -2.89 3.66 -0.07
C VAL A 49 -2.49 2.46 -0.93
N ILE A 50 -2.86 2.49 -2.22
CA ILE A 50 -2.43 1.48 -3.21
C ILE A 50 -1.91 2.11 -4.50
N PHE A 51 -0.82 1.55 -5.04
CA PHE A 51 -0.32 1.82 -6.40
C PHE A 51 -0.45 0.56 -7.26
N GLY A 52 -1.43 0.54 -8.16
CA GLY A 52 -1.90 -0.64 -8.89
C GLY A 52 -3.25 -1.11 -8.35
N GLY A 53 -3.56 -2.42 -8.43
CA GLY A 53 -4.90 -2.95 -8.15
C GLY A 53 -5.83 -2.97 -9.36
N SER A 54 -5.40 -2.33 -10.45
CA SER A 54 -5.92 -2.45 -11.81
C SER A 54 -4.76 -2.13 -12.76
N ASP A 55 -4.77 -2.69 -13.97
CA ASP A 55 -3.77 -2.34 -14.98
C ASP A 55 -3.93 -0.87 -15.43
N PRO A 56 -2.83 -0.13 -15.65
CA PRO A 56 -2.91 1.23 -16.13
C PRO A 56 -3.54 1.29 -17.53
N SER A 57 -4.44 2.24 -17.75
CA SER A 57 -4.99 2.53 -19.09
C SER A 57 -3.97 3.19 -20.02
N ILE A 58 -2.89 3.73 -19.44
CA ILE A 58 -1.77 4.35 -20.16
C ILE A 58 -0.69 3.28 -20.40
N HIS A 59 -0.37 3.04 -21.67
CA HIS A 59 0.65 2.07 -22.07
C HIS A 59 2.01 2.38 -21.44
N ASN A 60 2.68 1.36 -20.91
CA ASN A 60 3.97 1.45 -20.21
C ASN A 60 3.98 2.36 -18.96
N ALA A 61 2.82 2.76 -18.43
CA ALA A 61 2.79 3.55 -17.22
C ALA A 61 3.20 2.72 -15.99
N VAL A 62 4.10 3.29 -15.22
CA VAL A 62 4.52 2.83 -13.89
C VAL A 62 4.49 4.06 -12.99
N ALA A 63 3.77 3.99 -11.87
CA ALA A 63 3.74 5.09 -10.93
C ALA A 63 5.17 5.34 -10.42
N SER A 64 5.68 6.55 -10.60
CA SER A 64 7.09 6.83 -10.36
C SER A 64 7.32 8.09 -9.54
N ASP A 65 8.52 8.21 -8.96
CA ASP A 65 8.97 9.39 -8.24
C ASP A 65 7.99 9.77 -7.12
N ILE A 66 7.78 8.80 -6.21
CA ILE A 66 6.75 8.83 -5.17
C ILE A 66 7.38 9.19 -3.82
N GLU A 67 6.91 10.26 -3.20
CA GLU A 67 7.27 10.67 -1.83
C GLU A 67 6.09 10.41 -0.88
N ILE A 68 6.24 9.46 0.05
CA ILE A 68 5.27 9.14 1.10
C ILE A 68 5.91 9.42 2.45
N ARG A 69 5.60 10.56 3.07
CA ARG A 69 6.28 10.98 4.30
C ARG A 69 5.39 11.57 5.38
N CYS A 70 5.73 11.28 6.63
CA CYS A 70 5.10 11.90 7.80
C CYS A 70 3.58 11.73 7.83
N ASN A 71 3.03 10.69 7.19
CA ASN A 71 1.61 10.41 7.24
C ASN A 71 1.28 9.48 8.40
N TYR A 72 0.04 9.55 8.85
CA TYR A 72 -0.56 8.60 9.75
C TYR A 72 -1.57 7.73 8.97
N PHE A 73 -1.17 6.48 8.75
CA PHE A 73 -1.98 5.42 8.16
C PHE A 73 -2.69 4.69 9.30
N PHE A 74 -4.00 4.83 9.38
CA PHE A 74 -4.78 4.29 10.49
C PHE A 74 -5.92 3.40 10.01
N LYS A 75 -6.18 2.33 10.76
CA LYS A 75 -7.45 1.59 10.70
C LYS A 75 -8.12 1.61 12.09
N PRO A 76 -9.35 2.13 12.22
CA PRO A 76 -10.07 2.06 13.48
C PRO A 76 -10.33 0.62 13.94
N LEU A 77 -9.93 0.26 15.16
CA LEU A 77 -10.20 -1.08 15.73
C LEU A 77 -11.71 -1.40 15.81
N ALA A 78 -12.57 -0.39 15.84
CA ALA A 78 -14.02 -0.57 15.77
C ALA A 78 -14.48 -1.28 14.49
N TRP A 79 -13.68 -1.25 13.41
CA TRP A 79 -13.99 -1.96 12.17
C TRP A 79 -13.83 -3.48 12.27
N MET A 80 -13.13 -4.00 13.28
CA MET A 80 -12.99 -5.45 13.50
C MET A 80 -14.34 -6.17 13.72
N SER A 81 -15.30 -5.47 14.31
CA SER A 81 -16.64 -6.01 14.57
C SER A 81 -17.66 -5.57 13.51
N GLN A 82 -17.22 -5.06 12.37
CA GLN A 82 -18.05 -4.56 11.28
C GLN A 82 -17.84 -5.41 10.01
N LEU A 83 -18.64 -5.13 8.98
CA LEU A 83 -18.72 -5.96 7.77
C LEU A 83 -17.75 -5.54 6.66
N TRP A 84 -16.77 -4.69 6.94
CA TRP A 84 -15.91 -4.14 5.89
C TRP A 84 -14.84 -5.13 5.46
N ASP A 85 -14.50 -5.10 4.17
CA ASP A 85 -13.36 -5.87 3.65
C ASP A 85 -12.05 -5.19 4.06
N ILE A 86 -11.41 -5.73 5.11
CA ILE A 86 -10.17 -5.16 5.66
C ILE A 86 -8.93 -5.74 4.98
N LYS A 87 -8.02 -4.87 4.52
CA LYS A 87 -6.75 -5.26 3.91
C LYS A 87 -5.56 -4.49 4.52
N ASN A 88 -4.51 -4.26 3.73
CA ASN A 88 -3.24 -3.72 4.18
C ASN A 88 -3.27 -2.19 4.35
N LEU A 89 -2.20 -1.59 4.90
CA LEU A 89 -2.11 -0.13 5.04
C LEU A 89 -1.49 0.51 3.79
N LEU A 90 -0.48 -0.12 3.19
CA LEU A 90 0.18 0.37 1.99
C LEU A 90 0.55 -0.79 1.04
N GLU A 91 0.16 -0.69 -0.23
CA GLU A 91 0.49 -1.71 -1.22
C GLU A 91 1.05 -1.13 -2.52
N PHE A 92 2.13 -1.75 -3.00
CA PHE A 92 2.73 -1.48 -4.29
C PHE A 92 2.61 -2.72 -5.18
N LYS A 93 1.81 -2.56 -6.24
CA LYS A 93 1.68 -3.54 -7.33
C LYS A 93 2.33 -3.09 -8.64
N ASN A 94 2.42 -1.77 -8.87
CA ASN A 94 3.11 -1.19 -10.02
C ASN A 94 3.69 0.19 -9.67
N ALA A 95 4.92 0.21 -9.14
CA ALA A 95 5.58 1.43 -8.69
C ALA A 95 7.11 1.36 -8.76
N GLN A 96 7.76 2.51 -8.98
CA GLN A 96 9.22 2.61 -8.95
C GLN A 96 9.71 3.95 -8.38
N ARG A 97 10.94 3.99 -7.86
CA ARG A 97 11.58 5.20 -7.30
C ARG A 97 10.70 5.81 -6.20
N VAL A 98 10.57 5.07 -5.11
CA VAL A 98 9.66 5.39 -4.01
C VAL A 98 10.44 5.63 -2.72
N LEU A 99 10.09 6.70 -2.01
CA LEU A 99 10.52 6.96 -0.64
C LEU A 99 9.32 6.84 0.31
N VAL A 100 9.38 5.88 1.22
CA VAL A 100 8.44 5.71 2.34
C VAL A 100 9.20 6.04 3.63
N GLU A 101 9.03 7.24 4.15
CA GLU A 101 9.82 7.71 5.30
C GLU A 101 9.02 8.41 6.40
N GLY A 102 9.28 8.03 7.66
CA GLY A 102 8.76 8.78 8.81
C GLY A 102 7.25 8.66 8.99
N ASN A 103 6.61 7.64 8.42
CA ASN A 103 5.18 7.41 8.55
C ASN A 103 4.88 6.56 9.79
N HIS A 104 3.66 6.73 10.31
CA HIS A 104 3.09 5.88 11.33
C HIS A 104 1.99 5.00 10.70
N PHE A 105 2.16 3.68 10.80
CA PHE A 105 1.23 2.67 10.32
C PHE A 105 0.60 1.97 11.53
N GLU A 106 -0.67 2.23 11.81
CA GLU A 106 -1.32 1.72 13.03
C GLU A 106 -2.57 0.90 12.71
N ASN A 107 -2.61 -0.29 13.32
CA ASN A 107 -3.64 -1.31 13.21
C ASN A 107 -3.72 -1.96 11.82
N CYS A 108 -3.34 -3.24 11.76
CA CYS A 108 -3.53 -4.08 10.58
C CYS A 108 -3.75 -5.52 11.03
N TRP A 109 -4.81 -6.18 10.57
CA TRP A 109 -5.19 -7.51 11.02
C TRP A 109 -5.65 -8.41 9.86
N PRO A 110 -5.61 -9.75 10.02
CA PRO A 110 -6.09 -10.66 8.99
C PRO A 110 -7.60 -10.55 8.82
N ASN A 111 -8.04 -10.41 7.57
CA ASN A 111 -9.45 -10.41 7.15
C ASN A 111 -9.48 -10.75 5.64
N ALA A 112 -10.04 -9.89 4.78
CA ALA A 112 -10.05 -10.02 3.31
C ALA A 112 -8.64 -10.06 2.68
N GLN A 113 -7.58 -9.94 3.48
CA GLN A 113 -6.19 -10.29 3.18
C GLN A 113 -5.46 -10.79 4.44
N SER A 114 -4.23 -11.30 4.28
CA SER A 114 -3.44 -11.94 5.34
C SER A 114 -3.02 -11.03 6.51
N GLY A 115 -3.20 -9.71 6.43
CA GLY A 115 -2.88 -8.80 7.54
C GLY A 115 -1.43 -8.27 7.58
N PHE A 116 -0.69 -8.34 6.48
CA PHE A 116 0.56 -7.58 6.30
C PHE A 116 0.26 -6.09 6.15
N ALA A 117 0.96 -5.26 6.93
CA ALA A 117 0.78 -3.81 6.88
C ALA A 117 1.27 -3.20 5.55
N LEU A 118 2.35 -3.74 4.98
CA LEU A 118 2.92 -3.24 3.71
C LEU A 118 3.21 -4.39 2.73
N LEU A 119 2.76 -4.26 1.49
CA LEU A 119 3.00 -5.24 0.43
C LEU A 119 3.80 -4.70 -0.76
N LEU A 120 4.74 -5.52 -1.22
CA LEU A 120 5.57 -5.32 -2.42
C LEU A 120 5.36 -6.50 -3.38
N THR A 121 4.44 -6.36 -4.33
CA THR A 121 3.84 -7.48 -5.09
C THR A 121 3.63 -7.11 -6.56
N PRO A 122 4.63 -7.26 -7.45
CA PRO A 122 4.57 -6.72 -8.81
C PRO A 122 3.49 -7.44 -9.60
N ARG A 123 2.34 -6.78 -9.82
CA ARG A 123 1.14 -7.43 -10.35
C ARG A 123 0.75 -6.83 -11.70
N ASN A 124 0.66 -7.70 -12.69
CA ASN A 124 -0.09 -7.48 -13.92
C ASN A 124 -1.53 -7.95 -13.66
N GLN A 125 -2.39 -7.04 -13.19
CA GLN A 125 -3.68 -7.37 -12.59
C GLN A 125 -4.65 -7.97 -13.60
N ASN A 126 -4.73 -7.39 -14.80
CA ASN A 126 -5.72 -7.74 -15.83
C ASN A 126 -5.09 -8.37 -17.08
N ASN A 127 -3.81 -8.77 -16.99
CA ASN A 127 -3.04 -9.36 -18.09
C ASN A 127 -2.79 -8.42 -19.27
N THR A 128 -2.75 -7.11 -19.03
CA THR A 128 -2.51 -6.08 -20.06
C THR A 128 -1.27 -5.22 -19.78
N ALA A 129 -0.66 -5.35 -18.60
CA ALA A 129 0.51 -4.60 -18.17
C ALA A 129 1.69 -5.52 -17.78
N PRO A 130 2.30 -6.25 -18.73
CA PRO A 130 3.46 -7.11 -18.43
C PRO A 130 4.71 -6.33 -17.97
N TRP A 131 4.72 -5.01 -18.13
CA TRP A 131 5.77 -4.12 -17.62
C TRP A 131 5.59 -3.74 -16.14
N SER A 132 4.49 -4.15 -15.48
CA SER A 132 4.28 -3.86 -14.05
C SER A 132 5.47 -4.29 -13.21
N VAL A 133 5.98 -3.40 -12.36
CA VAL A 133 7.21 -3.58 -11.59
C VAL A 133 7.09 -2.99 -10.19
N VAL A 134 7.87 -3.51 -9.24
CA VAL A 134 8.07 -2.94 -7.91
C VAL A 134 9.57 -2.81 -7.68
N GLN A 135 10.13 -1.60 -7.83
CA GLN A 135 11.58 -1.43 -7.77
C GLN A 135 12.06 -0.07 -7.26
N ASP A 136 13.31 0.02 -6.82
CA ASP A 136 13.91 1.28 -6.35
C ASP A 136 13.10 1.91 -5.22
N ILE A 137 12.81 1.11 -4.18
CA ILE A 137 11.98 1.53 -3.05
C ILE A 137 12.83 1.60 -1.79
N CYS A 138 12.79 2.75 -1.11
CA CYS A 138 13.39 2.98 0.19
C CYS A 138 12.29 3.11 1.26
N ILE A 139 12.29 2.20 2.24
CA ILE A 139 11.37 2.18 3.37
C ILE A 139 12.20 2.41 4.63
N ARG A 140 12.14 3.62 5.21
CA ARG A 140 12.97 3.94 6.38
C ARG A 140 12.31 4.82 7.44
N PHE A 141 12.73 4.69 8.69
CA PHE A 141 12.26 5.51 9.80
C PHE A 141 10.74 5.49 10.01
N ASN A 142 10.06 4.41 9.59
CA ASN A 142 8.63 4.24 9.83
C ASN A 142 8.39 3.44 11.11
N ILE A 143 7.23 3.69 11.72
CA ILE A 143 6.71 2.92 12.85
C ILE A 143 5.52 2.12 12.35
N PHE A 144 5.53 0.81 12.54
CA PHE A 144 4.39 -0.06 12.37
C PHE A 144 3.93 -0.49 13.76
N ASP A 145 2.80 0.04 14.21
CA ASP A 145 2.28 -0.18 15.56
C ASP A 145 1.00 -1.01 15.54
N ASN A 146 0.91 -1.97 16.46
CA ASN A 146 -0.21 -2.90 16.56
C ASN A 146 -0.59 -3.56 15.22
N VAL A 147 0.38 -4.15 14.53
CA VAL A 147 0.15 -4.85 13.25
C VAL A 147 0.26 -6.37 13.43
N ALA A 148 -0.61 -7.14 12.78
CA ALA A 148 -0.55 -8.59 12.82
C ALA A 148 0.65 -9.15 12.05
N GLN A 149 0.99 -8.54 10.92
CA GLN A 149 2.19 -8.85 10.15
C GLN A 149 2.83 -7.57 9.58
N GLY A 150 4.15 -7.58 9.43
CA GLY A 150 4.93 -6.42 9.00
C GLY A 150 4.90 -6.17 7.48
N ILE A 151 6.01 -6.49 6.82
CA ILE A 151 6.22 -6.25 5.40
C ILE A 151 6.26 -7.59 4.66
N ASN A 152 5.45 -7.76 3.61
CA ASN A 152 5.55 -8.88 2.68
C ASN A 152 6.13 -8.43 1.34
N MET A 153 6.96 -9.29 0.74
CA MET A 153 7.60 -9.02 -0.55
C MET A 153 7.65 -10.28 -1.40
N SER A 154 7.12 -10.18 -2.62
CA SER A 154 7.19 -11.22 -3.63
C SER A 154 8.20 -10.84 -4.72
N GLY A 155 9.01 -11.80 -5.17
CA GLY A 155 9.91 -11.61 -6.30
C GLY A 155 9.16 -11.50 -7.63
N TYR A 156 8.19 -12.38 -7.82
CA TYR A 156 7.25 -12.41 -8.93
C TYR A 156 5.85 -12.60 -8.37
N ASP A 157 4.83 -12.32 -9.18
CA ASP A 157 3.46 -12.46 -8.75
C ASP A 157 2.59 -13.16 -9.80
N ALA A 158 1.55 -13.84 -9.32
CA ALA A 158 0.62 -14.63 -10.10
C ALA A 158 -0.73 -13.89 -10.22
N PRO A 159 -1.59 -14.24 -11.21
CA PRO A 159 -1.40 -15.29 -12.22
C PRO A 159 -0.69 -14.82 -13.49
N ASN A 160 -0.62 -13.51 -13.74
CA ASN A 160 -0.10 -12.98 -15.00
C ASN A 160 1.35 -12.51 -14.85
N VAL A 161 2.11 -12.66 -15.91
CA VAL A 161 3.53 -12.28 -15.94
C VAL A 161 3.69 -10.78 -15.72
N SER A 162 4.56 -10.41 -14.79
CA SER A 162 5.03 -9.06 -14.47
C SER A 162 6.56 -9.04 -14.43
N GLN A 163 7.15 -7.87 -14.22
CA GLN A 163 8.58 -7.75 -13.95
C GLN A 163 8.92 -8.19 -12.52
N ARG A 164 10.20 -8.48 -12.26
CA ARG A 164 10.67 -8.90 -10.95
C ARG A 164 10.82 -7.72 -9.99
N THR A 165 10.43 -7.89 -8.73
CA THR A 165 10.78 -6.96 -7.65
C THR A 165 12.30 -6.85 -7.50
N SER A 166 12.83 -5.62 -7.43
CA SER A 166 14.28 -5.41 -7.30
C SER A 166 14.66 -4.10 -6.61
N ARG A 167 15.86 -4.05 -6.01
CA ARG A 167 16.43 -2.83 -5.40
C ARG A 167 15.52 -2.21 -4.33
N ILE A 168 15.25 -3.01 -3.29
CA ILE A 168 14.47 -2.59 -2.12
C ILE A 168 15.42 -2.37 -0.94
N LEU A 169 15.35 -1.20 -0.33
CA LEU A 169 16.06 -0.84 0.90
C LEU A 169 15.03 -0.73 2.04
N ILE A 170 15.19 -1.57 3.07
CA ILE A 170 14.41 -1.50 4.31
C ILE A 170 15.38 -1.20 5.44
N GLN A 171 15.26 -0.03 6.06
CA GLN A 171 16.27 0.45 7.00
C GLN A 171 15.64 1.23 8.16
N ASN A 172 16.06 0.97 9.41
CA ASN A 172 15.66 1.77 10.57
C ASN A 172 14.14 1.92 10.75
N ASN A 173 13.35 0.88 10.48
CA ASN A 173 11.92 0.85 10.81
C ASN A 173 11.72 0.13 12.15
N VAL A 174 10.66 0.48 12.88
CA VAL A 174 10.23 -0.21 14.10
C VAL A 174 8.93 -0.94 13.80
N LEU A 175 8.88 -2.24 14.08
CA LEU A 175 7.71 -3.08 13.87
C LEU A 175 7.26 -3.68 15.21
N HIS A 176 6.16 -3.18 15.76
CA HIS A 176 5.47 -3.76 16.90
C HIS A 176 4.41 -4.74 16.39
N VAL A 177 4.84 -5.97 16.16
CA VAL A 177 3.96 -7.06 15.72
C VAL A 177 3.20 -7.62 16.92
N THR A 178 1.88 -7.74 16.80
CA THR A 178 0.98 -8.24 17.84
C THR A 178 0.11 -9.39 17.30
N ASN A 179 -0.61 -10.10 18.18
CA ASN A 179 -1.57 -11.13 17.77
C ASN A 179 -2.93 -10.55 17.32
N LEU A 180 -2.93 -9.35 16.73
CA LEU A 180 -4.15 -8.65 16.36
C LEU A 180 -4.97 -9.46 15.33
N GLY A 181 -6.22 -9.81 15.66
CA GLY A 181 -7.13 -10.54 14.76
C GLY A 181 -6.79 -12.02 14.48
N THR A 182 -5.77 -12.58 15.14
CA THR A 182 -5.31 -13.99 15.09
C THR A 182 -5.50 -14.74 13.75
N GLY A 183 -4.47 -14.60 12.92
CA GLY A 183 -4.16 -15.39 11.72
C GLY A 183 -2.80 -14.97 11.14
N GLY A 184 -1.83 -14.64 12.02
CA GLY A 184 -0.48 -14.31 11.60
C GLY A 184 0.32 -15.58 11.38
N ASP A 185 0.99 -15.70 10.23
CA ASP A 185 2.04 -16.69 10.00
C ASP A 185 3.28 -16.26 10.81
N GLY A 186 3.24 -16.53 12.12
CA GLY A 186 4.38 -16.40 13.04
C GLY A 186 5.02 -17.74 13.32
#